data_AF-A0A1H4BUN2-F1
#
_entry.id   AF-A0A1H4BUN2-F1
#
_cell.length_a   1.000
_cell.length_b   1.000
_cell.length_c   1.000
_cell.angle_alpha   90.00
_cell.angle_beta   90.00
_cell.angle_gamma   90.00
#
_symmetry.space_group_name_H-M   'P 1'
#
loop_
_entity.id
_entity.type
_entity.pdbx_description
1 polymer ?
#
loop_
_entity_poly.entity_id
_entity_poly.type
_entity_poly.pdbx_seq_one_letter_code
_entity_poly.pdbx_strand_id
1 'polypeptide(L)'
;MTNKFFQKVLHFVYYFELIIAVMLIIALLAALVALGLQLYTGITQTNADIFGLSDFLGKAFSVIIGVEFLKMLIKQTPGSVIEILLFSIARQLVVEHASALEYLLCIIGIAILFGIRKYLYVSTFDEKSKSKAQSLPVLNKNKDDERDR
;
A
#
# COMPACT_ATOMS: atom_id res chain seq x y z
N MET A 1 -10.91 -17.64 28.74
CA MET A 1 -12.14 -16.95 28.24
C MET A 1 -11.85 -15.95 27.11
N THR A 2 -10.59 -15.54 26.91
CA THR A 2 -10.15 -14.51 25.94
C THR A 2 -10.27 -14.92 24.46
N ASN A 3 -10.21 -16.21 24.13
CA ASN A 3 -10.26 -16.68 22.73
C ASN A 3 -11.61 -16.43 22.04
N LYS A 4 -12.74 -16.47 22.76
CA LYS A 4 -14.07 -16.26 22.15
C LYS A 4 -14.34 -14.79 21.80
N PHE A 5 -13.78 -13.86 22.58
CA PHE A 5 -13.90 -12.42 22.31
C PHE A 5 -13.04 -12.01 21.12
N PHE A 6 -11.78 -12.46 21.07
CA PHE A 6 -10.88 -12.19 19.95
C PHE A 6 -11.45 -12.71 18.62
N GLN A 7 -12.02 -13.91 18.61
CA GLN A 7 -12.68 -14.47 17.41
C GLN A 7 -13.88 -13.62 16.95
N LYS A 8 -14.70 -13.10 17.87
CA LYS A 8 -15.81 -12.18 17.51
C LYS A 8 -15.29 -10.87 16.93
N VAL A 9 -14.23 -10.30 17.51
CA VAL A 9 -13.62 -9.06 17.01
C VAL A 9 -13.02 -9.28 15.61
N LEU A 10 -12.30 -10.38 15.39
CA LEU A 10 -11.77 -10.72 14.06
C LEU A 10 -12.86 -10.89 13.02
N HIS A 11 -13.97 -11.54 13.38
CA HIS A 11 -15.10 -11.73 12.46
C HIS A 11 -15.80 -10.40 12.13
N PHE A 12 -15.84 -9.47 13.09
CA PHE A 12 -16.33 -8.11 12.85
C PHE A 12 -15.41 -7.32 11.92
N VAL A 13 -14.09 -7.39 12.14
CA VAL A 13 -13.08 -6.74 11.27
C VAL A 13 -13.20 -7.23 9.83
N TYR A 14 -13.40 -8.54 9.63
CA TYR A 14 -13.60 -9.11 8.30
C TYR A 14 -14.83 -8.52 7.57
N TYR A 15 -15.92 -8.28 8.30
CA TYR A 15 -17.13 -7.66 7.74
C TYR A 15 -16.86 -6.21 7.29
N PHE A 16 -16.09 -5.45 8.08
CA PHE A 16 -15.67 -4.10 7.70
C PHE A 16 -14.72 -4.10 6.51
N GLU A 17 -13.77 -5.03 6.47
CA GLU A 17 -12.86 -5.21 5.33
C GLU A 17 -13.64 -5.44 4.04
N LEU A 18 -14.67 -6.30 4.09
CA LEU A 18 -15.53 -6.56 2.94
C LEU A 18 -16.32 -5.30 2.51
N ILE A 19 -16.92 -4.57 3.46
CA ILE A 19 -17.66 -3.34 3.16
C ILE A 19 -16.74 -2.30 2.51
N ILE A 20 -15.56 -2.07 3.10
CA ILE A 20 -14.58 -1.10 2.61
C ILE A 20 -14.11 -1.50 1.21
N ALA A 21 -13.81 -2.79 0.98
CA ALA A 21 -13.41 -3.29 -0.32
C ALA A 21 -14.50 -3.04 -1.39
N VAL A 22 -15.77 -3.35 -1.09
CA VAL A 22 -16.89 -3.10 -2.01
C VAL A 22 -17.05 -1.61 -2.30
N MET A 23 -16.99 -0.76 -1.27
CA MET A 23 -17.09 0.70 -1.43
C MET A 23 -15.98 1.25 -2.33
N LEU A 24 -14.74 0.78 -2.12
CA LEU A 24 -13.59 1.19 -2.92
C LEU A 24 -13.70 0.73 -4.38
N ILE A 25 -14.20 -0.49 -4.62
CA ILE A 25 -14.46 -0.99 -5.98
C ILE A 25 -15.49 -0.10 -6.69
N ILE A 26 -16.60 0.23 -6.04
CA ILE A 26 -17.64 1.10 -6.62
C ILE A 26 -17.08 2.49 -6.93
N ALA A 27 -16.35 3.09 -5.98
CA ALA A 27 -15.73 4.40 -6.17
C ALA A 27 -14.74 4.41 -7.34
N LEU A 28 -13.93 3.35 -7.45
CA LEU A 28 -12.95 3.21 -8.53
C LEU A 28 -13.64 3.04 -9.90
N LEU A 29 -14.70 2.23 -9.97
CA LEU A 29 -15.49 2.06 -11.19
C LEU A 29 -16.14 3.38 -11.62
N ALA A 30 -16.74 4.11 -10.68
CA ALA A 30 -17.34 5.41 -10.97
C ALA A 30 -16.31 6.42 -11.50
N ALA A 31 -15.11 6.44 -10.91
CA ALA A 31 -14.02 7.32 -11.34
C ALA A 31 -13.49 6.95 -12.74
N LEU A 32 -13.39 5.66 -13.06
CA LEU A 32 -13.04 5.18 -14.41
C LEU A 32 -14.09 5.60 -15.45
N VAL A 33 -15.38 5.46 -15.13
CA VAL A 33 -16.47 5.88 -16.01
C VAL A 33 -16.45 7.39 -16.24
N ALA A 34 -16.27 8.18 -15.17
CA ALA A 34 -16.17 9.64 -15.27
C ALA A 34 -14.98 10.08 -16.16
N LEU A 35 -13.83 9.43 -16.03
CA LEU A 35 -12.67 9.69 -16.87
C LEU A 35 -12.94 9.36 -18.35
N GLY A 36 -13.62 8.24 -18.62
CA GLY A 36 -14.01 7.84 -19.98
C GLY A 36 -15.01 8.81 -20.62
N LEU A 37 -16.00 9.29 -19.85
CA LEU A 37 -16.96 10.30 -20.30
C LEU A 37 -16.26 11.63 -20.62
N GLN A 38 -15.35 12.07 -19.76
CA GLN A 38 -14.57 13.29 -20.01
C GLN A 38 -13.76 13.19 -21.30
N LEU A 39 -13.10 12.04 -21.52
CA LEU A 39 -12.36 11.79 -22.76
C LEU A 39 -13.27 11.84 -23.98
N TYR A 40 -14.42 11.18 -23.94
CA TYR A 40 -15.40 11.19 -25.04
C TYR A 40 -15.90 12.61 -25.34
N THR A 41 -16.36 13.34 -24.31
CA THR A 41 -16.90 14.69 -24.47
C THR A 41 -15.88 15.66 -25.06
N GLY A 42 -14.63 15.63 -24.61
CA GLY A 42 -13.64 16.56 -25.13
C GLY A 42 -13.14 16.20 -26.53
N ILE A 43 -13.23 14.94 -26.97
CA ILE A 43 -12.93 14.57 -28.36
C ILE A 43 -14.06 15.04 -29.30
N THR A 44 -15.30 14.97 -28.83
CA THR A 44 -16.49 15.35 -29.62
C THR A 44 -16.75 16.86 -29.69
N GLN A 45 -16.30 17.64 -28.70
CA GLN A 45 -16.45 19.09 -28.70
C GLN A 45 -15.21 19.76 -29.32
N THR A 46 -15.34 20.13 -30.58
CA THR A 46 -14.32 20.76 -31.44
C THR A 46 -13.97 22.19 -30.99
N ASN A 47 -13.39 22.36 -29.81
CA ASN A 47 -12.61 23.52 -29.39
C ASN A 47 -11.25 23.01 -28.87
N ALA A 48 -10.55 22.29 -29.74
CA ALA A 48 -9.38 21.46 -29.45
C ALA A 48 -8.11 22.23 -29.04
N ASP A 49 -8.17 23.55 -28.86
CA ASP A 49 -6.98 24.33 -28.53
C ASP A 49 -6.59 24.27 -27.05
N ILE A 50 -7.48 23.84 -26.15
CA ILE A 50 -7.10 23.53 -24.77
C ILE A 50 -7.98 22.40 -24.25
N PHE A 51 -7.86 21.20 -24.81
CA PHE A 51 -8.16 20.03 -23.98
C PHE A 51 -7.20 20.13 -22.80
N GLY A 52 -7.74 20.37 -21.59
CA GLY A 52 -6.95 20.51 -20.37
C GLY A 52 -6.24 19.19 -20.06
N LEU A 53 -5.13 18.92 -20.76
CA LEU A 53 -4.34 17.70 -20.65
C LEU A 53 -3.90 17.52 -19.19
N SER A 54 -3.56 18.61 -18.51
CA SER A 54 -3.27 18.64 -17.08
C SER A 54 -4.45 18.16 -16.22
N ASP A 55 -5.68 18.62 -16.48
CA ASP A 55 -6.88 18.18 -15.76
C ASP A 55 -7.20 16.69 -16.04
N PHE A 56 -7.08 16.26 -17.29
CA PHE A 56 -7.26 14.85 -17.66
C PHE A 56 -6.20 13.95 -17.01
N LEU A 57 -4.92 14.33 -17.09
CA LEU A 57 -3.83 13.61 -16.44
C LEU A 57 -4.03 13.57 -14.93
N GLY A 58 -4.44 14.67 -14.29
CA GLY A 58 -4.73 14.72 -12.86
C GLY A 58 -5.77 13.70 -12.44
N LYS A 59 -6.91 13.69 -13.13
CA LYS A 59 -7.98 12.71 -12.86
C LYS A 59 -7.55 11.27 -13.12
N ALA A 60 -6.85 11.02 -14.24
CA ALA A 60 -6.31 9.70 -14.55
C ALA A 60 -5.29 9.23 -13.50
N PHE A 61 -4.47 10.15 -13.01
CA PHE A 61 -3.45 9.89 -12.02
C PHE A 61 -4.04 9.60 -10.64
N SER A 62 -5.06 10.34 -10.21
CA SER A 62 -5.82 10.05 -8.99
C SER A 62 -6.45 8.65 -9.03
N VAL A 63 -7.02 8.23 -10.16
CA VAL A 63 -7.59 6.88 -10.32
C VAL A 63 -6.53 5.81 -10.10
N ILE A 64 -5.40 5.91 -10.79
CA ILE A 64 -4.31 4.92 -10.71
C ILE A 64 -3.70 4.87 -9.30
N ILE A 65 -3.55 6.01 -8.63
CA ILE A 65 -3.10 6.05 -7.22
C ILE A 65 -4.11 5.32 -6.33
N GLY A 66 -5.41 5.52 -6.55
CA GLY A 66 -6.48 4.79 -5.86
C GLY A 66 -6.41 3.28 -6.07
N VAL A 67 -6.12 2.81 -7.28
CA VAL A 67 -5.93 1.37 -7.59
C VAL A 67 -4.74 0.80 -6.83
N GLU A 68 -3.59 1.47 -6.90
CA GLU A 68 -2.39 0.99 -6.22
C GLU A 68 -2.59 0.97 -4.70
N PHE A 69 -3.18 2.04 -4.14
CA PHE A 69 -3.53 2.12 -2.72
C PHE A 69 -4.43 0.95 -2.29
N LEU A 70 -5.50 0.67 -3.06
CA LEU A 70 -6.39 -0.47 -2.81
C LEU A 70 -5.63 -1.80 -2.79
N LYS A 71 -4.71 -2.01 -3.75
CA LYS A 71 -3.89 -3.22 -3.82
C LYS A 71 -2.99 -3.36 -2.59
N MET A 72 -2.50 -2.25 -2.04
CA MET A 72 -1.71 -2.24 -0.80
C MET A 72 -2.52 -2.65 0.41
N LEU A 73 -3.76 -2.14 0.53
CA LEU A 73 -4.65 -2.45 1.63
C LEU A 73 -4.95 -3.95 1.67
N ILE A 74 -5.15 -4.56 0.49
CA ILE A 74 -5.45 -6.00 0.37
C ILE A 74 -4.22 -6.87 0.64
N LYS A 75 -3.03 -6.50 0.14
CA LYS A 75 -1.83 -7.37 0.23
C LYS A 75 -1.00 -7.21 1.50
N GLN A 76 -1.30 -6.23 2.36
CA GLN A 76 -0.64 -5.96 3.64
C GLN A 76 0.87 -6.27 3.66
N THR A 77 1.63 -5.78 2.68
CA THR A 77 3.10 -5.81 2.69
C THR A 77 3.62 -4.41 3.00
N PRO A 78 4.13 -4.15 4.23
CA PRO A 78 4.61 -2.83 4.61
C PRO A 78 5.78 -2.34 3.75
N GLY A 79 6.53 -3.26 3.12
CA GLY A 79 7.59 -2.93 2.16
C GLY A 79 7.11 -2.23 0.89
N SER A 80 5.88 -2.53 0.45
CA SER A 80 5.32 -1.99 -0.80
C SER A 80 4.89 -0.52 -0.65
N VAL A 81 4.50 -0.10 0.55
CA VAL A 81 3.93 1.25 0.83
C VAL A 81 4.84 2.36 0.38
N ILE A 82 6.15 2.19 0.60
CA ILE A 82 7.13 3.22 0.26
C ILE A 82 7.30 3.34 -1.26
N GLU A 83 7.23 2.23 -2.01
CA GLU A 83 7.33 2.25 -3.47
C GLU A 83 6.14 2.99 -4.09
N ILE A 84 4.94 2.71 -3.58
CA ILE A 84 3.71 3.33 -4.09
C ILE A 84 3.58 4.78 -3.65
N LEU A 85 4.04 5.15 -2.44
CA LEU A 85 4.16 6.55 -2.02
C LEU A 85 5.13 7.32 -2.93
N LEU A 86 6.31 6.75 -3.23
CA LEU A 86 7.28 7.39 -4.12
C LEU A 86 6.69 7.59 -5.53
N PHE A 87 6.04 6.56 -6.07
CA PHE A 87 5.38 6.62 -7.38
C PHE A 87 4.24 7.66 -7.42
N SER A 88 3.45 7.73 -6.35
CA SER A 88 2.33 8.67 -6.23
C SER A 88 2.83 10.11 -6.20
N ILE A 89 3.88 10.40 -5.41
CA ILE A 89 4.45 11.74 -5.33
C ILE A 89 5.09 12.13 -6.65
N ALA A 90 5.93 11.27 -7.24
CA ALA A 90 6.62 11.56 -8.51
C ALA A 90 5.66 11.98 -9.63
N ARG A 91 4.48 11.34 -9.67
CA ARG A 91 3.43 11.62 -10.63
C ARG A 91 2.66 12.91 -10.33
N GLN A 92 2.39 13.20 -9.06
CA GLN A 92 1.77 14.46 -8.63
C GLN A 92 2.59 15.66 -9.10
N LEU A 93 3.92 15.59 -9.00
CA LEU A 93 4.86 16.63 -9.44
C LEU A 93 4.78 16.94 -10.95
N VAL A 94 4.33 15.98 -11.78
CA VAL A 94 4.24 16.15 -13.24
C VAL A 94 2.96 16.89 -13.66
N VAL A 95 1.88 16.74 -12.89
CA VAL A 95 0.57 17.31 -13.24
C VAL A 95 0.35 18.66 -12.57
N GLU A 96 0.83 18.81 -11.36
CA GLU A 96 0.65 20.03 -10.61
C GLU A 96 1.59 21.12 -11.12
N HIS A 97 1.17 22.37 -11.04
CA HIS A 97 2.05 23.52 -11.26
C HIS A 97 2.31 24.17 -9.91
N ALA A 98 2.93 23.38 -9.03
CA ALA A 98 3.33 23.83 -7.70
C ALA A 98 4.54 24.77 -7.81
N SER A 99 4.71 25.62 -6.80
CA SER A 99 5.87 26.51 -6.73
C SER A 99 7.16 25.68 -6.58
N ALA A 100 8.27 26.16 -7.15
CA ALA A 100 9.57 25.50 -7.04
C ALA A 100 9.99 25.18 -5.59
N LEU A 101 9.53 25.99 -4.62
CA LEU A 101 9.76 25.77 -3.19
C LEU A 101 8.96 24.58 -2.61
N GLU A 102 7.74 24.36 -3.08
CA GLU A 102 6.90 23.24 -2.64
C GLU A 102 7.50 21.91 -3.09
N TYR A 103 8.02 21.87 -4.32
CA TYR A 103 8.77 20.73 -4.84
C TYR A 103 10.06 20.47 -4.05
N LEU A 104 10.80 21.52 -3.69
CA LEU A 104 11.99 21.38 -2.86
C LEU A 104 11.68 20.74 -1.49
N LEU A 105 10.64 21.23 -0.81
CA LEU A 105 10.22 20.68 0.48
C LEU A 105 9.73 19.24 0.36
N CYS A 106 9.02 18.91 -0.72
CA CYS A 106 8.56 17.54 -0.98
C CYS A 106 9.74 16.57 -1.16
N ILE A 107 10.74 16.96 -1.96
CA ILE A 107 11.96 16.16 -2.19
C ILE A 107 12.75 15.98 -0.89
N ILE A 108 12.90 17.04 -0.08
CA ILE A 108 13.56 16.96 1.23
C ILE A 108 12.80 16.01 2.17
N GLY A 109 11.47 16.06 2.18
CA GLY A 109 10.62 15.15 2.96
C GLY A 109 10.82 13.68 2.59
N ILE A 110 10.88 13.37 1.28
CA ILE A 110 11.20 12.02 0.80
C ILE A 110 12.61 11.61 1.25
N ALA A 111 13.62 12.49 1.09
CA ALA A 111 14.99 12.20 1.50
C ALA A 111 15.10 11.87 3.00
N ILE A 112 14.38 12.61 3.85
CA ILE A 112 14.29 12.34 5.30
C ILE A 112 13.61 10.99 5.56
N LEU A 113 12.50 10.68 4.88
CA LEU A 113 11.81 9.39 5.03
C LEU A 113 12.73 8.21 4.71
N PHE A 114 13.51 8.31 3.62
CA PHE A 114 14.53 7.31 3.27
C PHE A 114 15.67 7.26 4.29
N GLY A 115 16.09 8.41 4.83
CA GLY A 115 17.07 8.49 5.92
C GLY A 115 16.59 7.75 7.16
N ILE A 116 15.38 8.04 7.64
CA ILE A 116 14.77 7.35 8.80
C ILE A 116 14.68 5.84 8.53
N ARG A 117 14.21 5.43 7.35
CA ARG A 117 14.15 4.01 7.00
C ARG A 117 15.53 3.35 7.01
N LYS A 118 16.55 4.01 6.47
CA LYS A 118 17.90 3.44 6.38
C LYS A 118 18.58 3.35 7.75
N TYR A 119 18.39 4.34 8.62
CA TYR A 119 19.16 4.48 9.85
C TYR A 119 18.41 4.07 11.13
N LEU A 120 17.07 4.06 11.14
CA LEU A 120 16.28 3.71 12.33
C LEU A 120 15.66 2.29 12.29
N TYR A 121 15.43 1.73 11.09
CA TYR A 121 14.78 0.41 10.94
C TYR A 121 15.75 -0.79 11.02
N VAL A 122 17.07 -0.58 11.04
CA VAL A 122 18.08 -1.66 11.12
C VAL A 122 18.07 -2.40 12.47
N SER A 123 17.44 -1.85 13.52
CA SER A 123 17.61 -2.40 14.88
C SER A 123 16.48 -3.29 15.40
N THR A 124 15.33 -3.44 14.71
CA THR A 124 14.14 -4.07 15.34
C THR A 124 13.59 -5.31 14.62
N PHE A 125 13.99 -5.60 13.39
CA PHE A 125 13.44 -6.75 12.63
C PHE A 125 14.34 -8.00 12.59
N ASP A 126 15.64 -7.89 12.86
CA ASP A 126 16.54 -9.04 12.78
C ASP A 126 16.53 -9.96 14.01
N GLU A 127 16.13 -9.47 15.19
CA GLU A 127 16.12 -10.32 16.39
C GLU A 127 14.91 -11.28 16.45
N LYS A 128 13.78 -10.94 15.85
CA LYS A 128 12.57 -11.80 15.89
C LYS A 128 12.62 -12.97 14.91
N SER A 129 13.49 -12.95 13.89
CA SER A 129 13.63 -14.09 12.97
C SER A 129 14.56 -15.18 13.51
N LYS A 130 15.57 -14.83 14.35
CA LYS A 130 16.51 -15.80 14.94
C LYS A 130 15.96 -16.51 16.19
N SER A 131 15.06 -15.89 16.96
CA SER A 131 14.56 -16.49 18.21
C SER A 131 13.65 -17.72 17.99
N LYS A 132 12.99 -17.86 16.83
CA LYS A 132 12.07 -18.98 16.58
C LYS A 132 12.75 -20.25 16.03
N ALA A 133 13.98 -20.15 15.50
CA ALA A 133 14.73 -21.30 15.00
C ALA A 133 15.51 -22.06 16.10
N GLN A 134 15.69 -21.46 17.28
CA GLN A 134 16.50 -22.02 18.37
C GLN A 134 15.67 -22.57 19.54
N SER A 135 14.41 -22.94 19.29
CA SER A 135 13.55 -23.60 20.28
C SER A 135 12.93 -24.91 19.78
N LEU A 136 13.54 -25.58 18.79
CA LEU A 136 13.33 -27.01 18.63
C LEU A 136 14.28 -27.75 19.58
N PRO A 137 13.77 -28.44 20.61
CA PRO A 137 14.59 -29.27 21.47
C PRO A 137 15.14 -30.43 20.64
N VAL A 138 16.45 -30.58 20.64
CA VAL A 138 17.10 -31.82 20.23
C VAL A 138 16.60 -32.91 21.18
N LEU A 139 15.56 -33.64 20.76
CA LEU A 139 15.12 -34.83 21.45
C LEU A 139 16.23 -35.87 21.29
N ASN A 140 17.12 -35.89 22.27
CA ASN A 140 18.06 -36.98 22.51
C ASN A 140 17.27 -38.24 22.85
N LYS A 141 17.10 -39.14 21.88
CA LYS A 141 16.68 -40.53 22.09
C LYS A 141 17.88 -41.46 21.89
N ASN A 142 18.89 -41.33 22.74
CA ASN A 142 19.77 -42.45 23.09
C ASN A 142 19.36 -42.93 24.48
N LYS A 143 18.36 -43.83 24.55
CA LYS A 143 18.07 -44.64 25.75
C LYS A 143 17.03 -45.73 25.49
N ASP A 144 17.22 -46.58 24.49
CA ASP A 144 16.44 -47.82 24.37
C ASP A 144 17.29 -49.08 24.05
N ASP A 145 18.63 -48.99 24.06
CA ASP A 145 19.56 -50.14 23.91
C ASP A 145 19.72 -51.01 25.18
N GLU A 146 18.78 -50.96 26.13
CA GLU A 146 18.91 -51.67 27.42
C GLU A 146 17.65 -52.43 27.85
N ARG A 147 16.82 -52.89 26.90
CA ARG A 147 15.64 -53.71 27.24
C ARG A 147 15.47 -55.05 26.52
N ASP A 148 16.46 -55.50 25.75
CA ASP A 148 16.48 -56.85 25.17
C ASP A 148 17.64 -57.71 25.74
N ARG A 149 17.76 -57.74 27.08
CA ARG A 149 18.38 -58.85 27.83
C ARG A 149 17.34 -59.53 28.70
#